data_AF-A0A2G8TG25-F1
#
_entry.id   AF-A0A2G8TG25-F1
#
_cell.length_a   1.000
_cell.length_b   1.000
_cell.length_c   1.000
_cell.angle_alpha   90.00
_cell.angle_beta   90.00
_cell.angle_gamma   90.00
#
_symmetry.space_group_name_H-M   'P 1'
#
loop_
_entity.id
_entity.type
_entity.pdbx_description
1 polymer ?
#
loop_
_entity_poly.entity_id
_entity_poly.type
_entity_poly.pdbx_seq_one_letter_code
_entity_poly.pdbx_strand_id
1 'polypeptide(L)' 'MRYSDPQGRPDLRAAIIGYLAHSRAVRCYPEQVLVLTSSQQCLQLLAQMLLDDGDVVWPRSNAWRHCASCKR' A
#
# COMPACT_ATOMS: atom_id res chain seq x y z
N MET A 1 -16.36 -13.74 16.00
CA MET A 1 -15.77 -12.45 15.55
C MET A 1 -15.82 -12.42 14.04
N ARG A 2 -16.57 -11.49 13.43
CA ARG A 2 -16.46 -11.21 11.99
C ARG A 2 -15.33 -10.22 11.81
N TYR A 3 -14.35 -10.57 10.98
CA TYR A 3 -13.36 -9.59 10.53
C TYR A 3 -14.05 -8.48 9.74
N SER A 4 -13.55 -7.26 9.89
CA SER A 4 -13.97 -6.13 9.05
C SER A 4 -13.47 -6.32 7.61
N ASP A 5 -13.91 -5.47 6.68
CA ASP A 5 -13.41 -5.49 5.30
C ASP A 5 -11.87 -5.41 5.33
N PRO A 6 -11.16 -6.37 4.70
CA PRO A 6 -9.69 -6.40 4.71
C PRO A 6 -9.06 -5.15 4.09
N GLN A 7 -9.81 -4.39 3.28
CA GLN A 7 -9.36 -3.14 2.69
C GLN A 7 -9.44 -1.93 3.64
N GLY A 8 -10.05 -2.13 4.82
CA GLY A 8 -10.42 -1.08 5.75
C GLY A 8 -11.87 -0.65 5.59
N ARG A 9 -12.31 0.21 6.50
CA ARG A 9 -13.72 0.60 6.58
C ARG A 9 -14.17 1.38 5.33
N PRO A 10 -15.35 1.08 4.76
CA PRO A 10 -15.80 1.69 3.51
C PRO A 10 -16.02 3.21 3.63
N ASP A 11 -16.52 3.68 4.78
CA ASP A 11 -16.73 5.11 5.07
C ASP A 11 -15.40 5.90 5.09
N LEU A 12 -14.36 5.32 5.68
CA LEU A 12 -13.02 5.90 5.69
C LEU A 12 -12.43 6.00 4.28
N ARG A 13 -12.59 4.94 3.47
CA ARG A 13 -12.10 4.94 2.08
C ARG A 13 -12.78 6.03 1.24
N ALA A 14 -14.10 6.19 1.38
CA ALA A 14 -14.84 7.26 0.70
C ALA A 14 -14.35 8.66 1.10
N ALA A 15 -14.11 8.89 2.40
CA ALA A 15 -13.58 10.17 2.89
C ALA A 15 -12.18 10.48 2.33
N ILE A 16 -11.30 9.48 2.28
CA ILE A 16 -9.95 9.61 1.70
C ILE A 16 -10.02 10.00 0.22
N ILE A 17 -10.90 9.35 -0.57
CA ILE A 17 -11.10 9.67 -1.98
C ILE A 17 -11.56 11.12 -2.17
N GLY A 18 -12.54 11.56 -1.37
CA GLY A 18 -13.00 12.95 -1.41
C GLY A 18 -11.87 13.95 -1.15
N TYR A 19 -11.01 13.65 -0.17
CA TYR A 19 -9.83 14.47 0.12
C TYR A 19 -8.80 14.45 -1.02
N LEU A 20 -8.48 13.29 -1.59
CA LEU A 20 -7.48 13.15 -2.65
C LEU A 20 -7.93 13.78 -3.97
N ALA A 21 -9.22 13.69 -4.30
CA ALA A 21 -9.79 14.36 -5.46
C ALA A 21 -9.63 15.89 -5.35
N HIS A 22 -9.90 16.46 -4.16
CA HIS A 22 -9.76 17.89 -3.92
C HIS A 22 -8.31 18.36 -3.85
N SER A 23 -7.46 17.65 -3.10
CA SER A 23 -6.10 18.10 -2.79
C SER A 23 -5.07 17.80 -3.89
N ARG A 24 -5.30 16.75 -4.69
CA ARG A 24 -4.30 16.19 -5.62
C ARG A 24 -4.85 15.83 -7.00
N ALA A 25 -6.12 16.16 -7.28
CA ALA A 25 -6.81 15.83 -8.54
C ALA A 25 -6.73 14.33 -8.91
N VAL A 26 -6.67 13.45 -7.91
CA VAL A 26 -6.58 12.00 -8.14
C VAL A 26 -7.96 11.47 -8.55
N ARG A 27 -8.01 10.74 -9.67
CA ARG A 27 -9.21 9.99 -10.09
C ARG A 27 -9.09 8.54 -9.65
N CYS A 28 -9.81 8.17 -8.59
CA CYS A 28 -9.90 6.80 -8.12
C CYS A 28 -11.23 6.58 -7.36
N TYR A 29 -11.60 5.31 -7.21
CA TYR A 29 -12.80 4.88 -6.51
C TYR A 29 -12.45 4.28 -5.14
N PRO A 30 -13.36 4.31 -4.14
CA PRO A 30 -13.09 3.78 -2.80
C PRO A 30 -12.61 2.33 -2.77
N GLU A 31 -13.06 1.51 -3.72
CA GLU A 31 -12.69 0.10 -3.90
C GLU A 31 -11.23 -0.09 -4.34
N GLN A 32 -10.58 0.98 -4.82
CA GLN A 32 -9.17 0.99 -5.21
C GLN A 32 -8.24 1.48 -4.09
N VAL A 33 -8.80 1.77 -2.89
CA VAL A 33 -8.05 2.23 -1.72
C VAL A 33 -7.90 1.10 -0.72
N LEU A 34 -6.67 0.92 -0.24
CA LEU A 34 -6.33 0.01 0.86
C LEU A 34 -5.83 0.83 2.05
N VAL A 35 -6.50 0.70 3.19
CA VAL A 35 -6.08 1.36 4.44
C VAL A 35 -5.10 0.46 5.20
N LEU A 36 -3.89 0.94 5.41
CA LEU A 36 -2.81 0.22 6.08
C LEU A 36 -2.38 0.92 7.36
N THR A 37 -1.75 0.19 8.27
CA THR A 37 -1.30 0.73 9.56
C THR A 37 0.01 1.49 9.44
N SER A 38 0.78 1.28 8.36
CA SER A 38 2.05 1.95 8.13
C SER A 38 2.43 1.99 6.65
N SER A 39 3.33 2.92 6.32
CA SER A 39 3.98 2.99 5.01
C SER A 39 4.91 1.79 4.75
N GLN A 40 5.56 1.26 5.79
CA GLN A 40 6.40 0.06 5.67
C GLN A 40 5.60 -1.16 5.23
N GLN A 41 4.41 -1.36 5.80
CA GLN A 41 3.49 -2.42 5.38
C GLN A 41 3.08 -2.24 3.91
N CYS A 42 2.83 -1.01 3.47
CA CYS A 42 2.52 -0.70 2.08
C CYS A 42 3.67 -1.09 1.14
N LEU A 43 4.89 -0.66 1.47
CA LEU A 43 6.08 -0.98 0.67
C LEU A 43 6.35 -2.48 0.60
N GLN A 44 6.15 -3.19 1.71
CA GLN A 44 6.30 -4.64 1.75
C GLN A 44 5.26 -5.34 0.85
N LEU A 45 4.00 -4.89 0.86
CA LEU A 45 2.96 -5.45 0.01
C LEU A 45 3.25 -5.18 -1.48
N LEU A 46 3.65 -3.95 -1.81
CA LEU A 46 4.06 -3.59 -3.17
C LEU A 46 5.24 -4.44 -3.65
N ALA A 47 6.26 -4.64 -2.81
CA ALA A 47 7.39 -5.49 -3.14
C ALA A 47 6.94 -6.94 -3.44
N GLN A 48 6.01 -7.49 -2.65
CA GLN A 48 5.50 -8.85 -2.87
C GLN A 48 4.67 -9.02 -4.15
N MET A 49 4.11 -7.94 -4.69
CA MET A 49 3.28 -7.95 -5.90
C MET A 49 4.03 -7.53 -7.16
N LEU A 50 5.06 -6.70 -7.03
CA LEU A 50 5.75 -6.07 -8.15
C LEU A 50 7.17 -6.58 -8.39
N LEU A 51 7.78 -7.27 -7.42
CA LEU A 51 9.15 -7.77 -7.53
C LEU A 51 9.16 -9.29 -7.55
N ASP A 52 9.95 -9.83 -8.47
CA ASP A 52 10.32 -11.24 -8.55
C ASP A 52 11.74 -11.47 -8.00
N ASP A 53 12.09 -12.74 -7.82
CA ASP A 53 13.44 -13.10 -7.39
C ASP A 53 14.48 -12.65 -8.43
N GLY A 54 15.55 -12.01 -7.96
CA GLY A 54 16.59 -11.42 -8.80
C GLY A 54 16.33 -9.99 -9.30
N ASP A 55 15.16 -9.39 -9.02
CA ASP A 55 14.91 -8.00 -9.38
C ASP A 55 15.81 -7.02 -8.61
N VAL A 56 16.44 -6.11 -9.35
CA VAL A 56 17.30 -5.07 -8.77
C VAL A 56 16.51 -3.79 -8.61
N VAL A 57 16.10 -3.49 -7.38
CA VAL A 57 15.47 -2.21 -7.02
C VAL A 57 16.52 -1.20 -6.57
N TRP A 58 16.45 0.03 -7.09
CA TRP A 58 17.29 1.12 -6.60
C TRP A 58 16.82 1.55 -5.19
N PRO A 59 17.60 1.28 -4.13
CA PRO A 59 17.20 1.71 -2.82
C PRO A 59 17.48 3.20 -2.68
N ARG A 60 16.46 3.98 -2.27
CA ARG A 60 16.75 5.27 -1.62
C ARG A 60 17.70 4.95 -0.47
N SER A 61 18.81 5.69 -0.32
CA SER A 61 20.06 5.43 0.44
C SER A 61 20.04 4.59 1.74
N ASN A 62 18.89 4.28 2.34
CA ASN A 62 18.71 3.38 3.48
C ASN A 62 17.36 2.62 3.55
N ALA A 63 16.47 2.72 2.56
CA ALA A 63 15.04 2.40 2.70
C ALA A 63 14.70 0.89 2.80
N TRP A 64 15.62 -0.03 2.46
CA TRP A 64 15.32 -1.46 2.31
C TRP A 64 16.15 -2.40 3.19
N ARG A 65 16.86 -1.87 4.21
CA ARG A 65 17.77 -2.65 5.07
C ARG A 65 17.15 -3.82 5.84
N HIS A 66 15.82 -4.00 5.79
CA HIS A 66 15.10 -5.05 6.52
C HIS A 66 14.31 -6.03 5.62
N CYS A 67 14.38 -5.93 4.29
CA CYS A 67 13.71 -6.88 3.39
C CYS A 67 14.62 -8.07 3.04
N ALA A 68 15.06 -8.82 4.05
CA ALA A 68 15.92 -10.02 3.88
C ALA A 68 15.13 -11.30 3.58
N SER A 69 13.87 -11.19 3.16
CA SER A 69 12.94 -12.32 2.97
C SER A 69 12.25 -12.27 1.60
N CYS A 70 12.94 -11.80 0.56
CA CYS A 70 12.45 -11.99 -0.81
C CYS A 70 12.57 -13.49 -1.16
N LYS A 71 11.42 -14.15 -0.94
CA LYS A 71 10.93 -15.49 -1.26
C LYS A 71 11.92 -16.53 -1.81
N ARG A 72 11.95 -17.67 -1.10
CA ARG A 72 12.23 -19.00 -1.65
C ARG A 72 11.00 -19.50 -2.41
#